data_AF-A0A9W7PNK0-F1
#
_entry.id   AF-A0A9W7PNK0-F1
#
_cell.length_a   1.000
_cell.length_b   1.000
_cell.length_c   1.000
_cell.angle_alpha   90.00
_cell.angle_beta   90.00
_cell.angle_gamma   90.00
#
_symmetry.space_group_name_H-M   'P 1'
#
loop_
_entity.id
_entity.type
_entity.pdbx_description
1 polymer ?
#
loop_
_entity_poly.entity_id
_entity_poly.type
_entity_poly.pdbx_seq_one_letter_code
_entity_poly.pdbx_strand_id
1 'polypeptide(L)'
;MEFYDLGITIKELRIKKNISQSELCHGICSQSQISKIEKGVIYPSSILLYQLSERLGIDPNNIFALTQNKKIKYVENVKYVIKDCLKQKQYKELYEIVKKEKNLNNFQTKKEQQFLIWHEAIAIFMVERSIKTALDLLN
;
A
#
# COMPACT_ATOMS: atom_id res chain seq x y z
N MET A 1 -15.63 -2.94 3.17
CA MET A 1 -15.10 -4.16 2.52
C MET A 1 -13.86 -3.77 1.75
N GLU A 2 -12.67 -4.07 2.26
CA GLU A 2 -11.38 -3.55 1.75
C GLU A 2 -10.94 -4.12 0.39
N PHE A 3 -11.62 -5.15 -0.14
CA PHE A 3 -11.12 -5.94 -1.29
C PHE A 3 -12.18 -6.16 -2.38
N TYR A 4 -13.28 -5.41 -2.33
CA TYR A 4 -14.36 -5.47 -3.31
C TYR A 4 -13.86 -5.11 -4.72
N ASP A 5 -12.94 -4.15 -4.80
CA ASP A 5 -12.35 -3.67 -6.05
C ASP A 5 -11.60 -4.80 -6.80
N LEU A 6 -10.83 -5.64 -6.10
CA LEU A 6 -10.12 -6.78 -6.70
C LEU A 6 -11.11 -7.80 -7.30
N GLY A 7 -12.10 -8.22 -6.51
CA GLY A 7 -13.08 -9.23 -6.93
C GLY A 7 -13.88 -8.79 -8.15
N ILE A 8 -14.30 -7.52 -8.18
CA ILE A 8 -14.95 -6.92 -9.34
C ILE A 8 -14.05 -6.96 -10.56
N THR A 9 -12.80 -6.51 -10.44
CA THR A 9 -11.90 -6.47 -11.59
C THR A 9 -11.63 -7.86 -12.17
N ILE A 10 -11.43 -8.88 -11.32
CA ILE A 10 -11.28 -10.28 -11.78
C ILE A 10 -12.52 -10.71 -12.57
N LYS A 11 -13.72 -10.43 -12.05
CA LYS A 11 -14.98 -10.76 -12.71
C LYS A 11 -15.15 -10.03 -14.05
N GLU A 12 -14.84 -8.74 -14.10
CA GLU A 12 -14.92 -7.94 -15.31
C GLU A 12 -13.96 -8.44 -16.39
N LEU A 13 -12.72 -8.75 -16.04
CA LEU A 13 -11.73 -9.31 -16.97
C LEU A 13 -12.16 -10.68 -17.48
N ARG A 14 -12.70 -11.52 -16.60
CA ARG A 14 -13.24 -12.83 -16.97
C ARG A 14 -14.38 -12.71 -17.99
N ILE A 15 -15.31 -11.79 -17.74
CA ILE A 15 -16.44 -11.52 -18.65
C ILE A 15 -15.95 -10.92 -19.97
N LYS A 16 -14.99 -9.99 -19.95
CA LYS A 16 -14.37 -9.43 -21.17
C LYS A 16 -13.70 -10.49 -22.03
N LYS A 17 -13.16 -11.55 -21.42
CA LYS A 17 -12.59 -12.72 -22.10
C LYS A 17 -13.61 -13.79 -22.49
N ASN A 18 -14.89 -13.62 -22.16
CA ASN A 18 -15.97 -14.58 -22.41
C ASN A 18 -15.70 -15.99 -21.85
N ILE A 19 -15.01 -16.09 -20.70
CA ILE A 19 -14.76 -17.37 -20.03
C ILE A 19 -15.63 -17.50 -18.76
N SER A 20 -16.00 -18.72 -18.41
CA SER A 20 -16.74 -19.08 -17.20
C SER A 20 -15.82 -19.16 -15.98
N GLN A 21 -16.42 -19.19 -14.78
CA GLN A 21 -15.65 -19.36 -13.54
C GLN A 21 -14.93 -20.72 -13.49
N SER A 22 -15.53 -21.77 -14.08
CA SER A 22 -14.93 -23.10 -14.19
C SER A 22 -13.73 -23.11 -15.13
N GLU A 23 -13.80 -22.39 -16.25
CA GLU A 23 -12.66 -22.24 -17.17
C GLU A 23 -11.52 -21.42 -16.56
N LEU A 24 -11.86 -20.37 -15.80
CA LEU A 24 -10.86 -19.58 -15.09
C LEU A 24 -10.14 -20.41 -14.00
N CYS A 25 -10.87 -21.24 -13.25
CA CYS A 25 -10.30 -22.02 -12.15
C CYS A 25 -9.59 -23.31 -12.60
N HIS A 26 -9.79 -23.74 -13.85
CA HIS A 26 -9.32 -25.05 -14.33
C HIS A 26 -7.80 -25.22 -14.17
N GLY A 27 -7.41 -26.25 -13.41
CA GLY A 27 -6.01 -26.58 -13.10
C GLY A 27 -5.35 -25.64 -12.08
N ILE A 28 -6.10 -24.74 -11.45
CA ILE A 28 -5.60 -23.71 -10.54
C ILE A 28 -6.26 -23.86 -9.16
N CYS A 29 -7.59 -23.81 -9.11
CA CYS A 29 -8.36 -23.84 -7.87
C CYS A 29 -9.79 -24.33 -8.09
N SER A 30 -10.61 -24.37 -7.03
CA SER A 30 -12.03 -24.71 -7.15
C SER A 30 -12.86 -23.55 -7.71
N GLN A 31 -13.92 -23.86 -8.45
CA GLN A 31 -14.88 -22.84 -8.92
C GLN A 31 -15.49 -22.05 -7.75
N SER A 32 -15.72 -22.72 -6.61
CA SER A 32 -16.21 -22.08 -5.38
C SER A 32 -15.25 -20.99 -4.89
N GLN A 33 -13.93 -21.20 -4.96
CA GLN A 33 -12.94 -20.19 -4.59
C GLN A 33 -13.03 -18.98 -5.51
N ILE A 34 -13.13 -19.16 -6.84
CA ILE A 34 -13.33 -18.04 -7.78
C ILE A 34 -14.61 -17.26 -7.44
N SER A 35 -15.72 -17.95 -7.19
CA SER A 35 -16.98 -17.30 -6.82
C SER A 35 -16.85 -16.45 -5.56
N LYS A 36 -16.13 -16.95 -4.54
CA LYS A 36 -15.86 -16.20 -3.30
C LYS A 36 -14.90 -15.03 -3.52
N ILE A 37 -13.89 -15.18 -4.39
CA ILE A 37 -12.96 -14.10 -4.76
C ILE A 37 -13.70 -12.99 -5.50
N GLU A 38 -14.49 -13.33 -6.54
CA GLU A 38 -15.25 -12.35 -7.33
C GLU A 38 -16.30 -11.60 -6.48
N LYS A 39 -16.78 -12.20 -5.40
CA LYS A 39 -17.68 -11.56 -4.43
C LYS A 39 -16.95 -10.78 -3.32
N GLY A 40 -15.61 -10.79 -3.30
CA GLY A 40 -14.80 -10.14 -2.26
C GLY A 40 -14.89 -10.81 -0.88
N VAL A 41 -15.32 -12.08 -0.81
CA VAL A 41 -15.47 -12.83 0.44
C VAL A 41 -14.14 -13.39 0.93
N ILE A 42 -13.29 -13.83 0.00
CA ILE A 42 -11.95 -14.33 0.31
C ILE A 42 -10.91 -13.62 -0.53
N TYR A 43 -9.71 -13.47 0.04
CA TYR A 43 -8.57 -12.93 -0.66
C TYR A 43 -7.69 -14.08 -1.19
N PRO A 44 -7.34 -14.09 -2.49
CA PRO A 44 -6.48 -15.13 -3.05
C PRO A 44 -5.03 -15.00 -2.56
N SER A 45 -4.30 -16.12 -2.48
CA SER A 45 -2.86 -16.06 -2.25
C SER A 45 -2.14 -15.36 -3.43
N SER A 46 -0.94 -14.86 -3.21
CA SER A 46 -0.12 -14.25 -4.27
C SER A 46 0.13 -15.21 -5.45
N ILE A 47 0.34 -16.49 -5.15
CA ILE A 47 0.50 -17.56 -6.15
C ILE A 47 -0.78 -17.72 -6.97
N LEU A 48 -1.94 -17.79 -6.29
CA LEU A 48 -3.23 -17.91 -6.97
C LEU A 48 -3.51 -16.68 -7.84
N LEU A 49 -3.23 -15.48 -7.33
CA LEU A 49 -3.39 -14.23 -8.07
C LEU A 49 -2.56 -14.22 -9.35
N TYR A 50 -1.30 -14.68 -9.28
CA TYR A 50 -0.41 -14.82 -10.42
C TYR A 50 -0.94 -15.83 -11.45
N GLN A 51 -1.39 -17.01 -11.01
CA GLN A 51 -1.96 -18.01 -11.93
C GLN A 51 -3.24 -17.49 -12.62
N LEU A 52 -4.07 -16.72 -11.89
CA LEU A 52 -5.25 -16.08 -12.45
C LEU A 52 -4.89 -14.97 -13.43
N SER A 53 -3.87 -14.15 -13.16
CA SER A 53 -3.42 -13.09 -14.08
C SER A 53 -2.92 -13.68 -15.40
N GLU A 54 -2.17 -14.78 -15.35
CA GLU A 54 -1.71 -15.50 -16.55
C GLU A 54 -2.90 -15.96 -17.40
N ARG A 55 -3.91 -16.59 -16.79
CA ARG A 55 -5.12 -17.04 -17.51
C ARG A 55 -5.94 -15.86 -18.06
N LEU A 56 -6.05 -14.79 -17.28
CA LEU A 56 -6.70 -13.55 -17.68
C LEU A 56 -5.86 -12.74 -18.68
N GLY A 57 -4.61 -13.14 -18.95
CA GLY A 57 -3.71 -12.53 -19.94
C GLY A 57 -3.41 -11.07 -19.62
N ILE A 58 -3.25 -10.76 -18.34
CA ILE A 58 -2.89 -9.42 -17.88
C ILE A 58 -1.62 -9.49 -17.04
N ASP A 59 -0.86 -8.38 -17.05
CA ASP A 59 0.31 -8.27 -16.20
C ASP A 59 -0.09 -8.48 -14.72
N PRO A 60 0.51 -9.47 -14.03
CA PRO A 60 0.27 -9.69 -12.60
C PRO A 60 0.40 -8.40 -11.79
N ASN A 61 1.35 -7.53 -12.12
CA ASN A 61 1.58 -6.25 -11.43
C ASN A 61 0.34 -5.35 -11.45
N ASN A 62 -0.46 -5.40 -12.51
CA ASN A 62 -1.71 -4.63 -12.59
C ASN A 62 -2.75 -5.16 -11.59
N ILE A 63 -2.86 -6.48 -11.42
CA ILE A 63 -3.75 -7.04 -10.38
C ILE A 63 -3.20 -6.75 -8.99
N PHE A 64 -1.90 -6.96 -8.77
CA PHE A 64 -1.26 -6.67 -7.48
C PHE A 64 -1.42 -5.20 -7.09
N ALA A 65 -1.40 -4.26 -8.04
CA ALA A 65 -1.67 -2.84 -7.78
C ALA A 65 -3.08 -2.58 -7.23
N LEU A 66 -4.09 -3.34 -7.67
CA LEU A 66 -5.46 -3.25 -7.15
C LEU A 66 -5.58 -3.81 -5.73
N THR A 67 -4.63 -4.66 -5.35
CA THR A 67 -4.54 -5.20 -3.98
C THR A 67 -3.73 -4.33 -3.03
N GLN A 68 -3.02 -3.33 -3.56
CA GLN A 68 -2.30 -2.39 -2.70
C GLN A 68 -3.33 -1.59 -1.91
N ASN A 69 -3.35 -1.84 -0.60
CA ASN A 69 -4.21 -1.13 0.34
C ASN A 69 -4.02 0.39 0.13
N LYS A 70 -5.12 1.14 -0.05
CA LYS A 70 -5.09 2.61 -0.20
C LYS A 70 -4.24 3.28 0.88
N LYS A 71 -4.22 2.69 2.07
CA LYS A 71 -3.36 3.09 3.19
C LYS A 71 -1.88 2.90 2.94
N ILE A 72 -1.46 1.77 2.36
CA ILE A 72 -0.06 1.50 1.99
C ILE A 72 0.39 2.53 0.95
N LYS A 73 -0.43 2.76 -0.09
CA LYS A 73 -0.14 3.76 -1.12
C LYS A 73 -0.01 5.17 -0.54
N TYR A 74 -0.89 5.53 0.39
CA TYR A 74 -0.82 6.79 1.12
C TYR A 74 0.50 6.93 1.89
N VAL A 75 0.87 5.92 2.68
CA VAL A 75 2.11 5.92 3.47
C VAL A 75 3.33 6.04 2.56
N GLU A 76 3.39 5.32 1.44
CA GLU A 76 4.51 5.44 0.49
C GLU A 76 4.58 6.81 -0.17
N ASN A 77 3.44 7.42 -0.51
CA ASN A 77 3.40 8.79 -1.04
C ASN A 77 3.92 9.80 -0.02
N VAL A 78 3.52 9.68 1.25
CA VAL A 78 4.01 10.56 2.32
C VAL A 78 5.52 10.39 2.50
N LYS A 79 6.03 9.15 2.51
CA LYS A 79 7.48 8.88 2.57
C LYS A 79 8.23 9.52 1.41
N TYR A 80 7.65 9.51 0.21
CA TYR A 80 8.21 10.18 -0.95
C TYR A 80 8.31 11.69 -0.74
N VAL A 81 7.22 12.34 -0.32
CA VAL A 81 7.20 13.80 -0.06
C VAL A 81 8.20 14.17 1.03
N ILE A 82 8.29 13.40 2.12
CA ILE A 82 9.27 13.62 3.20
C ILE A 82 10.71 13.62 2.64
N LYS A 83 11.06 12.63 1.81
CA LYS A 83 12.39 12.56 1.18
C LYS A 83 12.65 13.70 0.22
N ASP A 84 11.61 14.17 -0.47
CA ASP A 84 11.71 15.30 -1.39
C ASP A 84 11.95 16.62 -0.63
N CYS A 85 11.20 16.87 0.46
CA CYS A 85 11.43 18.02 1.34
C CYS A 85 12.86 18.04 1.89
N LEU A 86 13.43 16.89 2.26
CA LEU A 86 14.83 16.80 2.67
C LEU A 86 15.80 17.23 1.56
N LYS A 87 15.61 16.74 0.32
CA LYS A 87 16.45 17.11 -0.83
C LYS A 87 16.39 18.61 -1.12
N GLN A 88 15.20 19.18 -1.01
CA GLN A 88 14.94 20.60 -1.25
C GLN A 88 15.25 21.49 -0.03
N LYS A 89 15.71 20.90 1.09
CA LYS A 89 15.99 21.60 2.36
C LYS A 89 14.78 22.35 2.94
N GLN A 90 13.58 21.88 2.65
CA GLN A 90 12.29 22.40 3.12
C GLN A 90 11.96 21.82 4.51
N TYR A 91 12.75 22.21 5.51
CA TYR A 91 12.68 21.59 6.85
C TYR A 91 11.45 22.01 7.65
N LYS A 92 10.89 23.20 7.39
CA LYS A 92 9.66 23.66 8.06
C LYS A 92 8.46 22.85 7.58
N GLU A 93 8.34 22.68 6.27
CA GLU A 93 7.31 21.87 5.63
C GLU A 93 7.41 20.40 6.06
N LEU A 94 8.63 19.87 6.11
CA LEU A 94 8.90 18.54 6.64
C LEU A 94 8.35 18.36 8.06
N TYR A 95 8.62 19.32 8.95
CA TYR A 95 8.14 19.26 10.34
C TYR A 95 6.62 19.22 10.42
N GLU A 96 5.93 20.10 9.68
CA GLU A 96 4.46 20.14 9.67
C GLU A 96 3.84 18.85 9.11
N ILE A 97 4.41 18.29 8.05
CA ILE A 97 3.97 17.01 7.49
C ILE A 97 4.12 15.91 8.53
N VAL A 98 5.30 15.75 9.13
CA VAL A 98 5.54 14.66 10.09
C VAL A 98 4.66 14.79 11.32
N LYS A 99 4.50 15.99 11.86
CA LYS A 99 3.63 16.27 13.00
C LYS A 99 2.17 15.91 12.70
N LYS A 100 1.68 16.27 11.51
CA LYS A 100 0.34 15.89 11.05
C LYS A 100 0.18 14.37 10.94
N GLU A 101 1.15 13.69 10.33
CA GLU A 101 1.08 12.25 10.08
C GLU A 101 1.13 11.40 11.35
N LYS A 102 1.86 11.85 12.37
CA LYS A 102 1.83 11.22 13.71
C LYS A 102 0.43 11.21 14.32
N ASN A 103 -0.41 12.20 14.02
CA ASN A 103 -1.78 12.28 14.54
C ASN A 103 -2.80 11.44 13.75
N LEU A 104 -2.53 11.17 12.47
CA LEU A 104 -3.49 10.48 11.58
C LEU A 104 -3.49 8.95 11.71
N ASN A 105 -2.57 8.37 12.50
CA ASN A 105 -2.43 6.92 12.73
C ASN A 105 -2.38 6.07 11.43
N ASN A 106 -1.88 6.68 10.35
CA ASN A 106 -1.68 6.01 9.06
C ASN A 106 -0.43 5.12 9.08
N PHE A 107 0.57 5.48 9.88
CA PHE A 107 1.84 4.77 10.06
C PHE A 107 1.71 3.82 11.27
N GLN A 108 1.46 2.53 11.01
CA GLN A 108 1.08 1.57 12.06
C GLN A 108 2.22 0.65 12.49
N THR A 109 3.14 0.33 11.59
CA THR A 109 4.25 -0.56 11.93
C THR A 109 5.29 0.21 12.75
N LYS A 110 6.00 -0.48 13.65
CA LYS A 110 7.10 0.12 14.42
C LYS A 110 8.13 0.81 13.51
N LYS A 111 8.42 0.21 12.35
CA LYS A 111 9.36 0.76 11.36
C LYS A 111 8.85 2.07 10.74
N GLU A 112 7.57 2.16 10.45
CA GLU A 112 6.92 3.37 9.92
C GLU A 112 6.87 4.49 10.96
N GLN A 113 6.57 4.16 12.21
CA GLN A 113 6.61 5.12 13.31
C GLN A 113 8.03 5.65 13.53
N GLN A 114 9.03 4.76 13.55
CA GLN A 114 10.43 5.16 13.64
C GLN A 114 10.86 6.04 12.47
N PHE A 115 10.35 5.77 11.26
CA PHE A 115 10.60 6.62 10.11
C PHE A 115 10.12 8.05 10.35
N LEU A 116 8.91 8.25 10.88
CA LEU A 116 8.40 9.59 11.21
C LEU A 116 9.26 10.26 12.29
N ILE A 117 9.55 9.57 13.39
CA ILE A 117 10.35 10.09 14.51
C ILE A 117 11.73 10.55 14.03
N TRP A 118 12.39 9.75 13.18
CA TRP A 118 13.71 10.09 12.66
C TRP A 118 13.70 11.37 11.81
N HIS A 119 12.68 11.54 10.97
CA HIS A 119 12.55 12.73 10.12
C HIS A 119 12.10 13.97 10.90
N GLU A 120 11.32 13.80 11.97
CA GLU A 120 10.99 14.87 12.90
C GLU A 120 12.24 15.40 13.61
N ALA A 121 13.09 14.51 14.11
CA ALA A 121 14.35 14.88 14.76
C ALA A 121 15.27 15.65 13.81
N ILE A 122 15.37 15.24 12.54
CA ILE A 122 16.11 15.98 11.51
C ILE A 122 15.52 17.37 11.29
N ALA A 123 14.20 17.47 11.17
CA ALA A 123 13.53 18.75 10.95
C ALA A 123 13.76 19.72 12.13
N ILE A 124 13.58 19.24 13.36
CA ILE A 124 13.83 20.01 14.60
C ILE A 124 15.30 20.46 14.65
N PHE A 125 16.25 19.56 14.40
CA PHE A 125 17.66 19.91 14.39
C PHE A 125 17.97 20.99 13.35
N MET A 126 17.40 20.89 12.15
CA MET A 126 17.70 21.84 11.06
C MET A 126 16.99 23.19 11.21
N VAL A 127 15.82 23.22 11.87
CA VAL A 127 15.05 24.46 12.11
C VAL A 127 15.51 25.18 13.38
N GLU A 128 15.67 24.44 14.49
CA GLU A 128 15.95 25.02 15.81
C GLU A 128 17.44 25.01 16.16
N ARG A 129 18.28 24.29 15.39
CA ARG A 129 19.70 23.99 15.72
C ARG A 129 19.89 23.32 17.09
N SER A 130 18.82 22.81 17.70
CA SER A 130 18.87 22.14 19.00
C SER A 130 19.20 20.66 18.84
N ILE A 131 20.46 20.31 19.09
CA ILE A 131 20.94 18.92 19.10
C ILE A 131 20.24 18.13 20.21
N LYS A 132 20.06 18.75 21.39
CA LYS A 132 19.49 18.08 22.56
C LYS A 132 18.06 17.62 22.30
N THR A 133 17.19 18.52 21.81
CA THR A 133 15.78 18.21 21.51
C THR A 133 15.66 17.10 20.46
N ALA A 134 16.52 17.12 19.44
CA ALA A 134 16.51 16.10 18.39
C ALA A 134 16.95 14.71 18.91
N LEU A 135 17.96 14.65 19.77
CA LEU A 135 18.45 13.39 20.34
C LEU A 135 17.49 12.79 21.37
N ASP A 136 16.87 13.63 22.20
CA ASP A 136 15.85 13.18 23.17
C ASP A 136 14.65 12.51 22.47
N LEU A 137 14.36 12.89 21.23
CA LEU A 137 13.29 12.32 20.42
C LEU A 137 13.62 10.92 19.86
N LEU A 138 14.89 10.53 19.81
CA LEU A 138 15.39 9.31 19.17
C LEU A 138 15.69 8.17 20.16
N ASN A 139 15.69 8.44 21.46
CA ASN A 139 15.91 7.48 22.55
C ASN A 139 14.60 6.82 22.99
#